data_AF-A0A921GSF6-F1
#
_entry.id   AF-A0A921GSF6-F1
#
_cell.length_a   1.000
_cell.length_b   1.000
_cell.length_c   1.000
_cell.angle_alpha   90.00
_cell.angle_beta   90.00
_cell.angle_gamma   90.00
#
_symmetry.space_group_name_H-M   'P 1'
#
loop_
_entity.id
_entity.type
_entity.pdbx_description
1 polymer ?
#
loop_
_entity_poly.entity_id
_entity_poly.type
_entity_poly.pdbx_seq_one_letter_code
_entity_poly.pdbx_strand_id
1 'polypeptide(L)' 'GKLPITFPADADAIAVDEDGHCASPNDVPGFAKEQHMDGRAYVYVDVDGNRYQLGHGLSW' A
#
# COMPACT_ATOMS: atom_id res chain seq x y z
N GLY A 1 -17.44 5.68 6.02
CA GLY A 1 -16.29 5.50 6.94
C GLY A 1 -15.01 5.77 6.18
N LYS A 2 -13.86 5.92 6.85
CA LYS A 2 -12.57 6.20 6.19
C LYS A 2 -11.50 5.20 6.63
N LEU A 3 -10.63 4.77 5.72
CA LEU A 3 -9.52 3.88 6.02
C LEU A 3 -8.50 4.57 6.94
N PRO A 4 -8.06 3.91 8.04
CA PRO A 4 -7.03 4.43 8.93
C PRO A 4 -5.61 4.17 8.43
N ILE A 5 -5.45 3.41 7.35
CA ILE A 5 -4.17 3.06 6.72
C ILE A 5 -4.31 3.03 5.20
N THR A 6 -3.19 3.06 4.49
CA THR A 6 -3.16 2.71 3.06
C THR A 6 -3.19 1.19 2.92
N PHE A 7 -4.08 0.66 2.10
CA PHE A 7 -4.22 -0.78 1.93
C PHE A 7 -3.17 -1.31 0.93
N PRO A 8 -2.32 -2.28 1.33
CA PRO A 8 -1.31 -2.85 0.45
C PRO A 8 -1.94 -3.55 -0.77
N ALA A 9 -1.23 -3.52 -1.90
CA ALA A 9 -1.71 -4.11 -3.15
C ALA A 9 -1.88 -5.63 -3.06
N ASP A 10 -0.93 -6.31 -2.41
CA ASP A 10 -0.89 -7.76 -2.27
C ASP A 10 0.03 -8.17 -1.10
N ALA A 11 0.22 -9.49 -0.93
CA ALA A 11 1.11 -10.05 0.07
C ALA A 11 2.59 -9.74 -0.20
N ASP A 12 3.00 -9.62 -1.47
CA ASP A 12 4.39 -9.35 -1.84
C ASP A 12 4.79 -7.92 -1.45
N ALA A 13 3.87 -6.96 -1.46
CA ALA A 13 4.09 -5.58 -1.04
C ALA A 13 4.43 -5.43 0.47
N ILE A 14 4.06 -6.42 1.28
CA ILE A 14 4.30 -6.47 2.73
C ILE A 14 5.15 -7.67 3.16
N ALA A 15 5.68 -8.43 2.20
CA ALA A 15 6.52 -9.57 2.49
C ALA A 15 7.80 -9.14 3.21
N VAL A 16 8.35 -10.06 3.99
CA VAL A 16 9.64 -9.93 4.65
C VAL A 16 10.45 -11.15 4.26
N ASP A 17 11.69 -10.95 3.82
CA ASP A 17 12.57 -12.05 3.42
C ASP A 17 13.21 -12.76 4.64
N GLU A 18 14.01 -13.79 4.36
CA GLU A 18 14.68 -14.61 5.38
C GLU A 18 15.72 -13.81 6.20
N ASP A 19 16.26 -12.72 5.64
CA ASP A 19 17.21 -11.81 6.30
C ASP A 19 16.50 -10.70 7.10
N GLY A 20 15.16 -10.66 7.06
CA GLY A 20 14.34 -9.69 7.78
C GLY A 20 14.13 -8.36 7.04
N HIS A 21 14.46 -8.27 5.75
CA HIS A 21 14.20 -7.09 4.96
C HIS A 21 12.77 -7.08 4.44
N CYS A 22 12.06 -5.97 4.70
CA CYS A 22 10.73 -5.74 4.16
C CYS A 22 10.80 -5.43 2.67
N ALA A 23 9.85 -5.97 1.91
CA ALA A 23 9.67 -5.70 0.49
C ALA A 23 9.34 -4.23 0.19
N SER A 24 8.85 -3.49 1.20
CA SER A 24 8.63 -2.04 1.14
C SER A 24 9.38 -1.30 2.27
N PRO A 25 9.89 -0.08 2.06
CA PRO A 25 10.69 0.64 3.06
C PRO A 25 9.90 0.96 4.34
N ASN A 26 10.43 0.58 5.51
CA ASN A 26 9.73 0.72 6.80
C ASN A 26 9.69 2.15 7.35
N ASP A 27 10.58 3.01 6.88
CA ASP A 27 10.71 4.43 7.24
C ASP A 27 9.78 5.35 6.42
N VAL A 28 9.09 4.79 5.42
CA VAL A 28 8.19 5.53 4.54
C VAL A 28 6.72 5.27 4.92
N PRO A 29 5.88 6.33 5.06
CA PRO A 29 4.45 6.19 5.27
C PRO A 29 3.75 5.42 4.14
N GLY A 30 2.70 4.66 4.45
CA GLY A 30 1.99 3.81 3.49
C GLY A 30 1.54 4.52 2.20
N PHE A 31 1.08 5.78 2.29
CA PHE A 31 0.65 6.55 1.12
C PHE A 31 1.80 6.99 0.21
N ALA A 32 3.05 6.95 0.69
CA ALA A 32 4.25 7.35 -0.02
C ALA A 32 5.10 6.14 -0.50
N LYS A 33 4.88 4.94 0.05
CA LYS A 33 5.68 3.73 -0.25
C LYS A 33 5.81 3.44 -1.74
N GLU A 34 4.76 3.65 -2.54
CA GLU A 34 4.78 3.39 -3.99
C GLU A 34 5.89 4.16 -4.73
N GLN A 35 6.28 5.36 -4.26
CA GLN A 35 7.37 6.14 -4.85
C GLN A 35 8.76 5.50 -4.64
N HIS A 36 8.84 4.52 -3.74
CA HIS A 36 10.07 3.85 -3.32
C HIS A 36 10.04 2.34 -3.60
N MET A 37 9.11 1.89 -4.45
CA MET A 37 8.90 0.47 -4.76
C MET A 37 9.42 0.08 -6.15
N ASP A 38 10.31 0.86 -6.74
CA ASP A 38 10.93 0.63 -8.06
C ASP A 38 9.92 0.37 -9.18
N GLY A 39 8.82 1.12 -9.19
CA GLY A 39 7.74 1.00 -10.17
C GLY A 39 6.71 -0.09 -9.85
N ARG A 40 6.85 -0.82 -8.73
CA ARG A 40 5.80 -1.72 -8.23
C ARG A 40 4.73 -0.94 -7.47
N ALA A 41 3.48 -1.37 -7.60
CA ALA A 41 2.38 -0.79 -6.84
C ALA A 41 2.51 -1.14 -5.35
N TYR A 42 2.17 -0.18 -4.49
CA TYR A 42 1.95 -0.45 -3.07
C TYR A 42 0.47 -0.34 -2.72
N VAL A 43 -0.28 0.51 -3.41
CA VAL A 43 -1.68 0.77 -3.07
C VAL A 43 -2.57 -0.20 -3.82
N TYR A 44 -3.49 -0.84 -3.10
CA TYR A 44 -4.56 -1.62 -3.73
C TYR A 44 -5.46 -0.74 -4.62
N VAL A 45 -5.69 -1.22 -5.84
CA VAL A 45 -6.60 -0.60 -6.81
C VAL A 45 -7.67 -1.63 -7.17
N ASP A 46 -8.94 -1.28 -6.99
CA ASP A 46 -10.04 -2.17 -7.37
C ASP A 46 -10.31 -2.13 -8.89
N VAL A 47 -11.29 -2.93 -9.31
CA VAL A 47 -11.69 -3.03 -10.73
C VAL A 47 -12.28 -1.75 -11.30
N ASP A 48 -12.78 -0.86 -10.44
CA ASP A 48 -13.36 0.43 -10.80
C ASP A 48 -12.31 1.56 -10.79
N GLY A 49 -11.06 1.24 -10.46
CA GLY A 49 -9.93 2.18 -10.41
C GLY A 49 -9.80 2.94 -9.08
N ASN A 50 -10.58 2.59 -8.05
CA ASN A 50 -10.47 3.22 -6.75
C ASN A 50 -9.15 2.83 -6.08
N ARG A 51 -8.40 3.84 -5.62
CA ARG A 51 -7.13 3.66 -4.90
C ARG A 51 -7.38 3.75 -3.40
N TYR A 52 -7.12 2.64 -2.68
CA TYR A 52 -7.44 2.49 -1.26
C TYR A 52 -6.34 3.09 -0.37
N GLN A 53 -6.10 4.39 -0.51
CA GLN A 53 -5.13 5.15 0.28
C GLN A 53 -5.67 5.51 1.67
N LEU A 54 -4.77 5.95 2.56
CA LEU A 54 -5.12 6.51 3.85
C LEU A 54 -6.24 7.56 3.70
N GLY A 55 -7.33 7.40 4.45
CA GLY A 55 -8.46 8.31 4.40
C GLY A 55 -9.48 8.04 3.30
N HIS A 56 -9.23 7.06 2.40
CA HIS A 56 -10.21 6.62 1.40
C HIS A 56 -11.50 6.13 2.10
N GLY A 57 -12.65 6.47 1.54
CA GLY A 57 -13.94 6.14 2.11
C GLY A 57 -15.07 6.34 1.12
N LEU A 58 -16.02 5.41 1.11
CA LEU A 58 -17.21 5.50 0.28
C LEU A 58 -18.33 6.29 0.99
N SER A 59 -19.18 6.91 0.17
CA SER A 59 -20.44 7.56 0.57
C SER A 59 -21.57 7.02 -0.30
N TRP A 60 -22.80 7.12 0.22
CA TRP A 60 -24.04 6.81 -0.49
C TRP A 60 -24.42 7.93 -1.46
#